data_AF-A0A0V0QX38-F1
#
_entry.id   AF-A0A0V0QX38-F1
#
_cell.length_a   1.000
_cell.length_b   1.000
_cell.length_c   1.000
_cell.angle_alpha   90.00
_cell.angle_beta   90.00
_cell.angle_gamma   90.00
#
_symmetry.space_group_name_H-M   'P 1'
#
loop_
_entity.id
_entity.type
_entity.pdbx_description
1 polymer ?
#
loop_
_entity_poly.entity_id
_entity_poly.type
_entity_poly.pdbx_seq_one_letter_code
_entity_poly.pdbx_strand_id
1 'polypeptide(L)'
;MTGCYLFMEKADLDLLQYLNKNSQKRIDFPFLTFALKQMISSINFVHKQGKSHGDLKLDNFFFFNESQNEEKNQQEYQKLIEIKQVETTLHYQGNNQNNKNEIKNYLQQEQNYLQNAIKIGDFGYCYDKMINSYSELIKLFNTKQQSLLSPEIANIINSKQFYQFTEKNIEPINLQKNDIYLYGTILFQMVFIKDLEFLNNNINEILNCQTLEELYKILYKDKGVPKYILHFPQQQVYQFYKIVKSCLIQDQNERNITAQQLEDQINLIQQSL
;
A
#
# COMPACT_ATOMS: atom_id res chain seq x y z
N MET A 1 -7.12 -1.93 -40.20
CA MET A 1 -6.77 -2.34 -38.83
C MET A 1 -7.90 -1.88 -37.92
N THR A 2 -8.54 -2.81 -37.20
CA THR A 2 -9.52 -2.48 -36.16
C THR A 2 -8.77 -2.29 -34.85
N GLY A 3 -8.86 -1.11 -34.24
CA GLY A 3 -8.27 -0.84 -32.92
C GLY A 3 -9.10 -1.48 -31.80
N CYS A 4 -8.45 -1.82 -30.68
CA CYS A 4 -9.12 -2.16 -29.42
C CYS A 4 -9.22 -0.88 -28.57
N TYR A 5 -10.42 -0.54 -28.09
CA TYR A 5 -10.66 0.63 -27.26
C TYR A 5 -11.18 0.19 -25.89
N LEU A 6 -10.60 0.74 -24.83
CA LEU A 6 -11.03 0.52 -23.45
C LEU A 6 -11.59 1.83 -22.91
N PHE A 7 -12.85 1.82 -22.47
CA PHE A 7 -13.51 2.95 -21.82
C PHE A 7 -13.58 2.69 -20.32
N MET A 8 -13.14 3.65 -19.52
CA MET A 8 -13.10 3.55 -18.06
C MET A 8 -13.56 4.85 -17.42
N GLU A 9 -13.91 4.80 -16.14
CA GLU A 9 -14.12 5.97 -15.30
C GLU A 9 -12.87 6.85 -15.32
N LYS A 10 -13.04 8.18 -15.44
CA LYS A 10 -11.92 9.12 -15.48
C LYS A 10 -11.47 9.44 -14.05
N ALA A 11 -10.26 9.04 -13.70
CA ALA A 11 -9.60 9.46 -12.48
C ALA A 11 -9.12 10.93 -12.55
N ASP A 12 -8.99 11.58 -11.41
CA ASP A 12 -8.43 12.93 -11.32
C ASP A 12 -6.91 12.92 -11.44
N LEU A 13 -6.25 11.97 -10.76
CA LEU A 13 -4.81 11.71 -10.83
C LEU A 13 -4.46 10.34 -10.24
N ASP A 14 -3.27 9.84 -10.54
CA ASP A 14 -2.71 8.66 -9.84
C ASP A 14 -2.06 9.04 -8.49
N LEU A 15 -1.88 8.05 -7.61
CA LEU A 15 -1.36 8.25 -6.26
C LEU A 15 0.12 8.68 -6.28
N LEU A 16 0.93 8.25 -7.25
CA LEU A 16 2.30 8.74 -7.41
C LEU A 16 2.31 10.25 -7.71
N GLN A 17 1.48 10.72 -8.63
CA GLN A 17 1.29 12.14 -8.93
C GLN A 17 0.79 12.91 -7.71
N TYR A 18 -0.13 12.33 -6.93
CA TYR A 18 -0.64 12.95 -5.71
C TYR A 18 0.49 13.18 -4.71
N LEU A 19 1.29 12.15 -4.46
CA LEU A 19 2.42 12.20 -3.54
C LEU A 19 3.49 13.19 -4.02
N ASN A 20 3.77 13.24 -5.33
CA ASN A 20 4.73 14.18 -5.91
C ASN A 20 4.26 15.64 -5.80
N LYS A 21 2.99 15.93 -6.12
CA LYS A 21 2.39 17.28 -5.99
C LYS A 21 2.38 17.74 -4.53
N ASN A 22 2.22 16.81 -3.62
CA ASN A 22 2.22 17.05 -2.18
C ASN A 22 3.57 16.75 -1.54
N SER A 23 4.66 16.57 -2.28
CA SER A 23 5.97 16.16 -1.73
C SER A 23 6.55 17.15 -0.70
N GLN A 24 6.20 18.44 -0.81
CA GLN A 24 6.53 19.47 0.19
C GLN A 24 5.59 19.44 1.41
N LYS A 25 4.39 18.88 1.25
CA LYS A 25 3.41 18.68 2.32
C LYS A 25 3.67 17.31 2.93
N ARG A 26 3.62 17.24 4.26
CA ARG A 26 3.74 15.95 4.94
C ARG A 26 2.50 15.12 4.61
N ILE A 27 2.69 13.86 4.24
CA ILE A 27 1.61 12.87 4.24
C ILE A 27 1.16 12.76 5.69
N ASP A 28 -0.03 13.26 6.00
CA ASP A 28 -0.56 13.11 7.35
C ASP A 28 -1.00 11.66 7.59
N PHE A 29 -1.07 11.29 8.87
CA PHE A 29 -1.43 9.92 9.24
C PHE A 29 -2.85 9.53 8.83
N PRO A 30 -3.87 10.41 8.94
CA PRO A 30 -5.21 10.10 8.49
C PRO A 30 -5.26 9.72 7.00
N PHE A 31 -4.62 10.51 6.13
CA PHE A 31 -4.54 10.19 4.72
C PHE A 31 -3.77 8.89 4.46
N LEU A 32 -2.64 8.70 5.14
CA LEU A 32 -1.81 7.50 4.98
C LEU A 32 -2.61 6.23 5.28
N THR A 33 -3.28 6.18 6.44
CA THR A 33 -4.09 5.01 6.83
C THR A 33 -5.29 4.82 5.91
N PHE A 34 -5.98 5.90 5.54
CA PHE A 34 -7.06 5.89 4.57
C PHE A 34 -6.63 5.30 3.22
N ALA A 35 -5.49 5.76 2.69
CA ALA A 35 -5.01 5.34 1.38
C ALA A 35 -4.60 3.87 1.39
N LEU A 36 -3.77 3.48 2.36
CA LEU A 36 -3.31 2.10 2.53
C LEU A 36 -4.49 1.13 2.70
N LYS A 37 -5.51 1.52 3.47
CA LYS A 37 -6.74 0.73 3.63
C LYS A 37 -7.45 0.50 2.30
N GLN A 38 -7.75 1.54 1.53
CA GLN A 38 -8.44 1.38 0.24
C GLN A 38 -7.62 0.54 -0.76
N MET A 39 -6.30 0.74 -0.78
CA MET A 39 -5.39 -0.05 -1.60
C MET A 39 -5.44 -1.54 -1.24
N ILE A 40 -5.30 -1.88 0.05
CA ILE A 40 -5.29 -3.28 0.47
C ILE A 40 -6.67 -3.93 0.34
N SER A 41 -7.76 -3.20 0.58
CA SER A 41 -9.12 -3.70 0.31
C SER A 41 -9.31 -4.05 -1.17
N SER A 42 -8.80 -3.21 -2.08
CA SER A 42 -8.84 -3.47 -3.53
C SER A 42 -8.03 -4.72 -3.92
N ILE A 43 -6.83 -4.88 -3.36
CA ILE A 43 -6.00 -6.08 -3.57
C ILE A 43 -6.69 -7.33 -3.01
N ASN A 44 -7.24 -7.25 -1.80
CA ASN A 44 -7.97 -8.34 -1.16
C ASN A 44 -9.19 -8.77 -2.00
N PHE A 45 -9.91 -7.81 -2.58
CA PHE A 45 -10.99 -8.10 -3.51
C PHE A 45 -10.50 -8.90 -4.72
N VAL A 46 -9.40 -8.47 -5.38
CA VAL A 46 -8.80 -9.20 -6.51
C VAL A 46 -8.38 -10.61 -6.08
N HIS A 47 -7.78 -10.75 -4.89
CA HIS A 47 -7.31 -12.04 -4.38
C HIS A 47 -8.47 -13.00 -4.07
N LYS A 48 -9.59 -12.51 -3.56
CA LYS A 48 -10.82 -13.29 -3.33
C LYS A 48 -11.42 -13.85 -4.63
N GLN A 49 -11.13 -13.24 -5.78
CA GLN A 49 -11.50 -13.77 -7.10
C GLN A 49 -10.53 -14.85 -7.62
N GLY A 50 -9.55 -15.28 -6.82
CA GLY A 50 -8.53 -16.24 -7.24
C GLY A 50 -7.50 -15.67 -8.21
N LYS A 51 -7.39 -14.33 -8.28
CA LYS A 51 -6.50 -13.62 -9.20
C LYS A 51 -5.41 -12.84 -8.46
N SER A 52 -4.41 -12.41 -9.20
CA SER A 52 -3.40 -11.44 -8.81
C SER A 52 -3.47 -10.22 -9.73
N HIS A 53 -3.13 -9.04 -9.22
CA HIS A 53 -2.97 -7.84 -10.04
C HIS A 53 -1.72 -7.92 -10.90
N GLY A 54 -0.61 -8.38 -10.33
CA GLY A 54 0.66 -8.63 -11.02
C GLY A 54 1.50 -7.38 -11.26
N ASP A 55 0.93 -6.17 -11.16
CA ASP A 55 1.64 -4.89 -11.36
C ASP A 55 1.30 -3.83 -10.30
N LEU A 56 1.53 -4.12 -9.01
CA LEU A 56 1.27 -3.13 -7.98
C LEU A 56 2.40 -2.10 -7.89
N LYS A 57 2.02 -0.83 -8.08
CA LYS A 57 2.88 0.35 -7.99
C LYS A 57 2.01 1.59 -7.78
N LEU A 58 2.58 2.67 -7.27
CA LEU A 58 1.85 3.88 -6.87
C LEU A 58 1.06 4.55 -8.01
N ASP A 59 1.51 4.43 -9.25
CA ASP A 59 0.85 4.95 -10.46
C ASP A 59 -0.33 4.10 -10.94
N ASN A 60 -0.53 2.89 -10.38
CA ASN A 60 -1.68 2.02 -10.67
C ASN A 60 -2.81 2.16 -9.62
N PHE A 61 -2.71 3.12 -8.72
CA PHE A 61 -3.77 3.52 -7.79
C PHE A 61 -4.22 4.93 -8.13
N PHE A 62 -5.52 5.10 -8.31
CA PHE A 62 -6.11 6.30 -8.89
C PHE A 62 -7.05 6.98 -7.90
N PHE A 63 -6.94 8.30 -7.80
CA PHE A 63 -7.83 9.15 -7.02
C PHE A 63 -9.07 9.54 -7.82
N PHE A 64 -10.22 9.44 -7.14
CA PHE A 64 -11.51 9.91 -7.63
C PHE A 64 -12.12 10.82 -6.57
N ASN A 65 -12.38 12.07 -6.93
CA ASN A 65 -13.12 12.99 -6.09
C ASN A 65 -14.62 12.77 -6.31
N GLU A 66 -15.29 12.14 -5.33
CA GLU A 66 -16.71 11.80 -5.40
C GLU A 66 -17.64 12.98 -5.06
N SER A 67 -17.08 14.17 -4.77
CA SER A 67 -17.86 15.40 -4.57
C SER A 67 -18.66 15.85 -5.80
N GLN A 68 -18.66 15.13 -6.91
CA GLN A 68 -19.60 15.39 -8.02
C GLN A 68 -20.90 14.58 -7.94
N ASN A 69 -21.04 13.63 -6.99
CA ASN A 69 -22.23 12.77 -6.81
C ASN A 69 -23.03 13.10 -5.53
N GLU A 70 -23.02 14.37 -5.13
CA GLU A 70 -23.22 14.90 -3.77
C GLU A 70 -24.53 14.56 -3.02
N GLU A 71 -25.67 14.34 -3.67
CA GLU A 71 -26.94 14.41 -2.93
C GLU A 71 -27.25 13.18 -2.04
N LYS A 72 -26.82 11.97 -2.40
CA LYS A 72 -27.11 10.76 -1.60
C LYS A 72 -26.10 10.51 -0.50
N ASN A 73 -24.82 10.80 -0.75
CA ASN A 73 -23.75 10.45 0.19
C ASN A 73 -23.67 11.43 1.37
N GLN A 74 -24.07 12.70 1.19
CA GLN A 74 -23.99 13.71 2.25
C GLN A 74 -24.79 13.35 3.50
N GLN A 75 -25.99 12.75 3.36
CA GLN A 75 -26.83 12.40 4.51
C GLN A 75 -26.24 11.25 5.34
N GLU A 76 -25.69 10.23 4.68
CA GLU A 76 -25.08 9.08 5.34
C GLU A 76 -23.77 9.47 6.04
N TYR A 77 -22.98 10.35 5.42
CA TYR A 77 -21.80 10.93 6.04
C TYR A 77 -22.14 11.78 7.26
N GLN A 78 -23.14 12.64 7.17
CA GLN A 78 -23.56 13.48 8.30
C GLN A 78 -23.93 12.63 9.53
N LYS A 79 -24.60 11.50 9.30
CA LYS A 79 -24.98 10.56 10.36
C LYS A 79 -23.77 9.86 11.01
N LEU A 80 -22.77 9.45 10.23
CA LEU A 80 -21.53 8.87 10.75
C LEU A 80 -20.72 9.86 11.59
N ILE A 81 -20.72 11.14 11.19
CA ILE A 81 -20.05 12.22 11.93
C ILE A 81 -20.72 12.43 13.29
N GLU A 82 -22.04 12.50 13.34
CA GLU A 82 -22.79 12.64 14.59
C GLU A 82 -22.47 11.50 15.56
N ILE A 83 -22.37 10.26 15.07
CA ILE A 83 -22.00 9.09 15.88
C ILE A 83 -20.58 9.25 16.45
N LYS A 84 -19.59 9.54 15.61
CA LYS A 84 -18.18 9.71 16.05
C LYS A 84 -18.04 10.87 17.06
N GLN A 85 -18.75 11.98 16.85
CA GLN A 85 -18.72 13.11 17.78
C GLN A 85 -19.28 12.74 19.15
N VAL A 86 -20.36 11.96 19.20
CA VAL A 86 -20.93 11.45 20.45
C VAL A 86 -19.95 10.52 21.16
N GLU A 87 -19.37 9.55 20.45
CA GLU A 87 -18.38 8.61 21.01
C GLU A 87 -17.15 9.32 21.59
N THR A 88 -16.63 10.31 20.85
CA THR A 88 -15.46 11.09 21.29
C THR A 88 -15.79 11.94 22.52
N THR A 89 -16.99 12.53 22.57
CA THR A 89 -17.46 13.33 23.72
C THR A 89 -17.66 12.47 24.98
N LEU A 90 -18.11 11.22 24.81
CA LEU A 90 -18.27 10.27 25.92
C LEU A 90 -16.91 9.82 26.49
N HIS A 91 -15.88 9.70 25.66
CA HIS A 91 -14.54 9.30 26.13
C HIS A 91 -13.71 10.44 26.74
N TYR A 92 -13.94 11.70 26.34
CA TYR A 92 -13.20 12.85 26.85
C TYR A 92 -14.05 13.71 27.81
N GLN A 93 -14.13 13.30 29.09
CA GLN A 93 -14.69 14.13 30.17
C GLN A 93 -13.70 15.19 30.72
N GLY A 94 -12.59 15.47 30.03
CA GLY A 94 -11.56 16.44 30.45
C GLY A 94 -11.74 17.84 29.85
N ASN A 95 -11.73 18.89 30.69
CA ASN A 95 -12.02 20.30 30.37
C ASN A 95 -10.94 21.06 29.54
N ASN A 96 -10.20 20.42 28.63
CA ASN A 96 -9.17 21.13 27.86
C ASN A 96 -9.68 21.61 26.49
N GLN A 97 -9.94 22.93 26.36
CA GLN A 97 -10.45 23.54 25.11
C GLN A 97 -9.53 23.35 23.90
N ASN A 98 -8.22 23.24 24.09
CA ASN A 98 -7.27 23.03 22.99
C ASN A 98 -7.50 21.69 22.27
N ASN A 99 -7.80 20.63 23.02
CA ASN A 99 -8.07 19.30 22.45
C ASN A 99 -9.33 19.30 21.56
N LYS A 100 -10.34 20.13 21.88
CA LYS A 100 -11.57 20.21 21.08
C LYS A 100 -11.32 20.73 19.67
N ASN A 101 -10.42 21.71 19.51
CA ASN A 101 -10.10 22.27 18.19
C ASN A 101 -9.28 21.29 17.34
N GLU A 102 -8.33 20.57 17.95
CA GLU A 102 -7.55 19.54 17.27
C GLU A 102 -8.44 18.39 16.77
N ILE A 103 -9.35 17.89 17.63
CA ILE A 103 -10.33 16.87 17.25
C ILE A 103 -11.24 17.36 16.11
N LYS A 104 -11.71 18.61 16.16
CA LYS A 104 -12.55 19.18 15.09
C LYS A 104 -11.81 19.25 13.75
N ASN A 105 -10.55 19.70 13.76
CA ASN A 105 -9.72 19.75 12.56
C ASN A 105 -9.45 18.35 12.00
N TYR A 106 -9.18 17.38 12.86
CA TYR A 106 -8.99 15.97 12.49
C TYR A 106 -10.26 15.40 11.84
N LEU A 107 -11.43 15.58 12.46
CA LEU A 107 -12.70 15.09 11.91
C LEU A 107 -13.02 15.75 10.57
N GLN A 108 -12.72 17.04 10.40
CA GLN A 108 -12.92 17.74 9.13
C GLN A 108 -11.95 17.24 8.04
N GLN A 109 -10.72 16.86 8.40
CA GLN A 109 -9.80 16.19 7.47
C GLN A 109 -10.30 14.80 7.08
N GLU A 110 -10.76 13.98 8.04
CA GLU A 110 -11.37 12.68 7.73
C GLU A 110 -12.57 12.82 6.80
N GLN A 111 -13.42 13.83 6.99
CA GLN A 111 -14.54 14.11 6.10
C GLN A 111 -14.09 14.37 4.66
N ASN A 112 -13.03 15.16 4.48
CA ASN A 112 -12.48 15.41 3.16
C ASN A 112 -11.97 14.12 2.51
N TYR A 113 -11.36 13.21 3.29
CA TYR A 113 -10.90 11.92 2.77
C TYR A 113 -12.06 10.99 2.42
N LEU A 114 -13.15 11.01 3.17
CA LEU A 114 -14.33 10.21 2.88
C LEU A 114 -14.99 10.55 1.53
N GLN A 115 -14.82 11.78 1.04
CA GLN A 115 -15.29 12.18 -0.30
C GLN A 115 -14.36 11.72 -1.44
N ASN A 116 -13.24 11.09 -1.11
CA ASN A 116 -12.30 10.58 -2.09
C ASN A 116 -12.33 9.05 -2.12
N ALA A 117 -12.16 8.46 -3.30
CA ALA A 117 -11.92 7.04 -3.46
C ALA A 117 -10.52 6.82 -4.05
N ILE A 118 -9.84 5.78 -3.58
CA ILE A 118 -8.62 5.26 -4.21
C ILE A 118 -8.98 3.90 -4.80
N LYS A 119 -8.98 3.82 -6.13
CA LYS A 119 -9.29 2.59 -6.86
C LYS A 119 -8.03 2.08 -7.55
N ILE A 120 -7.84 0.77 -7.56
CA ILE A 120 -6.79 0.12 -8.34
C ILE A 120 -7.17 0.09 -9.83
N GLY A 121 -6.19 0.25 -10.72
CA GLY A 121 -6.37 0.11 -12.16
C GLY A 121 -5.15 -0.50 -12.85
N ASP A 122 -5.17 -0.53 -14.18
CA ASP A 122 -4.17 -1.19 -15.04
C ASP A 122 -4.03 -2.70 -14.78
N PHE A 123 -5.07 -3.45 -15.14
CA PHE A 123 -5.11 -4.91 -15.04
C PHE A 123 -4.41 -5.64 -16.21
N GLY A 124 -3.52 -4.97 -16.96
CA GLY A 124 -2.82 -5.57 -18.11
C GLY A 124 -1.96 -6.79 -17.75
N TYR A 125 -1.58 -6.93 -16.48
CA TYR A 125 -0.81 -8.06 -15.93
C TYR A 125 -1.61 -8.95 -14.98
N CYS A 126 -2.93 -8.75 -14.91
CA CYS A 126 -3.79 -9.56 -14.07
C CYS A 126 -3.77 -11.02 -14.53
N TYR A 127 -3.54 -11.93 -13.60
CA TYR A 127 -3.40 -13.35 -13.88
C TYR A 127 -4.06 -14.20 -12.80
N ASP A 128 -4.21 -15.49 -13.08
CA ASP A 128 -4.64 -16.45 -12.08
C ASP A 128 -3.62 -16.53 -10.95
N LYS A 129 -4.07 -16.99 -9.78
CA LYS A 129 -3.26 -17.05 -8.55
C LYS A 129 -1.92 -17.76 -8.74
N MET A 130 -1.85 -18.79 -9.57
CA MET A 130 -0.67 -19.63 -9.73
C MET A 130 -0.14 -19.56 -11.16
N ILE A 131 1.18 -19.56 -11.30
CA ILE A 131 1.86 -19.73 -12.58
C ILE A 131 2.95 -20.81 -12.43
N ASN A 132 2.98 -21.76 -13.35
CA ASN A 132 3.92 -22.89 -13.34
C ASN A 132 4.67 -23.06 -14.67
N SER A 133 4.39 -22.19 -15.64
CA SER A 133 5.02 -22.16 -16.94
C SER A 133 6.02 -21.01 -17.04
N TYR A 134 7.27 -21.34 -17.39
CA TYR A 134 8.31 -20.35 -17.64
C TYR A 134 7.94 -19.41 -18.80
N SER A 135 7.35 -19.93 -19.87
CA SER A 135 7.00 -19.14 -21.06
C SER A 135 5.90 -18.12 -20.75
N GLU A 136 4.91 -18.51 -19.94
CA GLU A 136 3.87 -17.60 -19.46
C GLU A 136 4.45 -16.52 -18.54
N LEU A 137 5.36 -16.90 -17.64
CA LEU A 137 6.01 -15.96 -16.73
C LEU A 137 6.83 -14.92 -17.49
N ILE A 138 7.62 -15.35 -18.46
CA ILE A 138 8.40 -14.45 -19.31
C ILE A 138 7.48 -13.55 -20.14
N LYS A 139 6.39 -14.08 -20.69
CA LYS A 139 5.41 -13.28 -21.41
C LYS A 139 4.82 -12.17 -20.55
N LEU A 140 4.56 -12.44 -19.27
CA LEU A 140 4.01 -11.46 -18.32
C LEU A 140 5.03 -10.46 -17.79
N PHE A 141 6.26 -10.89 -17.49
CA PHE A 141 7.17 -10.09 -16.64
C PHE A 141 8.48 -9.66 -17.31
N ASN A 142 8.83 -10.15 -18.50
CA ASN A 142 10.12 -9.86 -19.13
C ASN A 142 10.34 -8.38 -19.51
N THR A 143 9.27 -7.61 -19.67
CA THR A 143 9.32 -6.18 -19.96
C THR A 143 9.28 -5.30 -18.72
N LYS A 144 9.12 -5.88 -17.53
CA LYS A 144 9.01 -5.11 -16.29
C LYS A 144 10.36 -4.69 -15.75
N GLN A 145 10.36 -3.58 -15.02
CA GLN A 145 11.51 -3.13 -14.25
C GLN A 145 11.80 -4.13 -13.13
N GLN A 146 13.05 -4.53 -12.97
CA GLN A 146 13.44 -5.55 -11.97
C GLN A 146 13.14 -5.11 -10.53
N SER A 147 13.18 -3.82 -10.24
CA SER A 147 12.83 -3.26 -8.92
C SER A 147 11.36 -3.41 -8.54
N LEU A 148 10.49 -3.79 -9.49
CA LEU A 148 9.05 -4.01 -9.31
C LEU A 148 8.68 -5.49 -9.38
N LEU A 149 9.63 -6.38 -9.10
CA LEU A 149 9.41 -7.83 -9.06
C LEU A 149 9.70 -8.36 -7.67
N SER A 150 8.92 -9.35 -7.24
CA SER A 150 9.30 -10.13 -6.07
C SER A 150 10.57 -10.96 -6.34
N PRO A 151 11.32 -11.34 -5.28
CA PRO A 151 12.59 -12.06 -5.42
C PRO A 151 12.44 -13.37 -6.20
N GLU A 152 11.36 -14.12 -5.96
CA GLU A 152 11.10 -15.37 -6.65
C GLU A 152 10.93 -15.21 -8.17
N ILE A 153 10.25 -14.15 -8.63
CA ILE A 153 10.08 -13.85 -10.06
C ILE A 153 11.40 -13.33 -10.64
N ALA A 154 12.06 -12.39 -9.95
CA ALA A 154 13.33 -11.81 -10.40
C ALA A 154 14.41 -12.90 -10.60
N ASN A 155 14.51 -13.86 -9.68
CA ASN A 155 15.46 -14.98 -9.76
C ASN A 155 15.22 -15.86 -11.00
N ILE A 156 13.97 -16.18 -11.31
CA ILE A 156 13.62 -16.98 -12.50
C ILE A 156 13.89 -16.21 -13.79
N ILE A 157 13.53 -14.92 -13.84
CA ILE A 157 13.80 -14.07 -15.00
C ILE A 157 15.29 -13.87 -15.21
N ASN A 158 16.11 -13.77 -14.16
CA ASN A 158 17.56 -13.60 -14.31
C ASN A 158 18.26 -14.91 -14.71
N SER A 159 17.63 -16.05 -14.44
CA SER A 159 18.14 -17.39 -14.79
C SER A 159 17.82 -17.82 -16.23
N LYS A 160 17.62 -16.87 -17.17
CA LYS A 160 17.10 -17.17 -18.53
C LYS A 160 17.84 -18.29 -19.26
N GLN A 161 19.16 -18.29 -19.16
CA GLN A 161 19.99 -19.28 -19.84
C GLN A 161 19.69 -20.71 -19.37
N PHE A 162 19.26 -20.91 -18.13
CA PHE A 162 18.99 -22.26 -17.61
C PHE A 162 17.64 -22.82 -18.10
N TYR A 163 16.61 -21.99 -18.12
CA TYR A 163 15.25 -22.43 -18.43
C TYR A 163 14.94 -22.48 -19.93
N GLN A 164 15.59 -21.65 -20.74
CA GLN A 164 15.37 -21.64 -22.20
C GLN A 164 15.75 -22.97 -22.88
N PHE A 165 16.74 -23.71 -22.36
CA PHE A 165 17.20 -24.95 -23.00
C PHE A 165 16.50 -26.21 -22.49
N THR A 166 15.78 -26.14 -21.38
CA THR A 166 15.31 -27.36 -20.69
C THR A 166 13.80 -27.57 -20.74
N GLU A 167 13.01 -26.60 -21.21
CA GLU A 167 11.54 -26.60 -21.17
C GLU A 167 10.96 -27.06 -19.81
N LYS A 168 11.73 -26.90 -18.74
CA LYS A 168 11.33 -27.39 -17.42
C LYS A 168 10.21 -26.55 -16.87
N ASN A 169 9.22 -27.23 -16.29
CA ASN A 169 8.27 -26.61 -15.38
C ASN A 169 9.06 -25.89 -14.28
N ILE A 170 8.69 -24.64 -14.02
CA ILE A 170 9.20 -23.91 -12.86
C ILE A 170 8.46 -24.40 -11.61
N GLU A 171 9.04 -24.17 -10.44
CA GLU A 171 8.29 -24.29 -9.20
C GLU A 171 7.06 -23.37 -9.29
N PRO A 172 5.86 -23.83 -8.88
CA PRO A 172 4.67 -23.00 -8.91
C PRO A 172 4.86 -21.69 -8.14
N ILE A 173 4.64 -20.56 -8.80
CA ILE A 173 4.69 -19.24 -8.18
C ILE A 173 3.28 -18.79 -7.85
N ASN A 174 3.09 -18.35 -6.61
CA ASN A 174 1.85 -17.75 -6.16
C ASN A 174 1.89 -16.24 -6.41
N LEU A 175 1.25 -15.78 -7.48
CA LEU A 175 1.26 -14.37 -7.88
C LEU A 175 0.52 -13.46 -6.88
N GLN A 176 -0.41 -14.00 -6.08
CA GLN A 176 -0.98 -13.24 -4.96
C GLN A 176 0.08 -12.89 -3.93
N LYS A 177 1.07 -13.77 -3.69
CA LYS A 177 2.21 -13.46 -2.81
C LYS A 177 3.12 -12.41 -3.42
N ASN A 178 3.28 -12.37 -4.75
CA ASN A 178 3.95 -11.26 -5.42
C ASN A 178 3.23 -9.94 -5.17
N ASP A 179 1.90 -9.88 -5.26
CA ASP A 179 1.15 -8.66 -4.91
C ASP A 179 1.37 -8.23 -3.45
N ILE A 180 1.40 -9.19 -2.51
CA ILE A 180 1.70 -8.88 -1.10
C ILE A 180 3.09 -8.26 -0.95
N TYR A 181 4.09 -8.77 -1.67
CA TYR A 181 5.44 -8.21 -1.65
C TYR A 181 5.46 -6.78 -2.19
N LEU A 182 4.83 -6.55 -3.35
CA LEU A 182 4.76 -5.22 -3.97
C LEU A 182 3.92 -4.24 -3.14
N TYR A 183 2.89 -4.69 -2.44
CA TYR A 183 2.19 -3.86 -1.46
C TYR A 183 3.13 -3.47 -0.31
N GLY A 184 3.98 -4.39 0.16
CA GLY A 184 5.02 -4.11 1.14
C GLY A 184 6.02 -3.04 0.70
N THR A 185 6.41 -3.04 -0.57
CA THR A 185 7.30 -2.00 -1.12
C THR A 185 6.60 -0.64 -1.16
N ILE A 186 5.34 -0.59 -1.61
CA ILE A 186 4.53 0.65 -1.59
C ILE A 186 4.36 1.18 -0.16
N LEU A 187 4.00 0.31 0.78
CA LEU A 187 3.85 0.66 2.19
C LEU A 187 5.15 1.26 2.74
N PHE A 188 6.30 0.66 2.43
CA PHE A 188 7.61 1.18 2.82
C PHE A 188 7.85 2.58 2.24
N GLN A 189 7.58 2.78 0.94
CA GLN A 189 7.75 4.08 0.28
C GLN A 189 6.88 5.16 0.92
N MET A 190 5.60 4.86 1.19
CA MET A 190 4.67 5.83 1.76
C MET A 190 4.95 6.16 3.22
N VAL A 191 5.31 5.17 4.05
CA VAL A 191 5.54 5.36 5.49
C VAL A 191 6.90 6.01 5.76
N PHE A 192 7.96 5.57 5.08
CA PHE A 192 9.34 5.99 5.38
C PHE A 192 9.90 7.03 4.40
N ILE A 193 9.15 7.34 3.33
CA ILE A 193 9.52 8.30 2.27
C ILE A 193 10.91 7.99 1.72
N LYS A 194 11.08 6.74 1.29
CA LYS A 194 12.28 6.21 0.64
C LYS A 194 11.88 5.65 -0.71
N ASP A 195 12.77 5.75 -1.69
CA ASP A 195 12.57 5.11 -2.98
C ASP A 195 12.88 3.60 -2.93
N LEU A 196 12.56 2.91 -4.02
CA LEU A 196 12.80 1.48 -4.16
C LEU A 196 14.30 1.14 -4.24
N GLU A 197 15.13 2.06 -4.74
CA GLU A 197 16.57 1.85 -4.81
C GLU A 197 17.16 1.75 -3.40
N PHE A 198 16.79 2.67 -2.50
CA PHE A 198 17.14 2.61 -1.10
C PHE A 198 16.67 1.31 -0.45
N LEU A 199 15.41 0.91 -0.68
CA LEU A 199 14.87 -0.33 -0.12
C LEU A 199 15.70 -1.53 -0.59
N ASN A 200 15.93 -1.68 -1.89
CA ASN A 200 16.65 -2.80 -2.46
C ASN A 200 18.09 -2.89 -1.94
N ASN A 201 18.77 -1.75 -1.81
CA ASN A 201 20.14 -1.71 -1.28
C ASN A 201 20.24 -2.03 0.21
N ASN A 202 19.15 -1.91 0.98
CA ASN A 202 19.16 -2.08 2.44
C ASN A 202 18.17 -3.15 2.93
N ILE A 203 17.52 -3.92 2.04
CA ILE A 203 16.39 -4.80 2.42
C ILE A 203 16.78 -5.82 3.49
N ASN A 204 17.97 -6.41 3.39
CA ASN A 204 18.46 -7.37 4.38
C ASN A 204 18.71 -6.72 5.75
N GLU A 205 19.30 -5.51 5.77
CA GLU A 205 19.50 -4.77 7.03
C GLU A 205 18.14 -4.42 7.66
N ILE A 206 17.20 -3.93 6.85
CA ILE A 206 15.85 -3.55 7.28
C ILE A 206 15.10 -4.75 7.85
N LEU A 207 15.10 -5.89 7.18
CA LEU A 207 14.40 -7.10 7.64
C LEU A 207 15.00 -7.66 8.94
N ASN A 208 16.29 -7.44 9.18
CA ASN A 208 16.98 -7.92 10.39
C ASN A 208 16.76 -7.03 11.62
N CYS A 209 16.23 -5.82 11.47
CA CYS A 209 15.91 -4.96 12.61
C CYS A 209 14.88 -5.61 13.55
N GLN A 210 15.18 -5.55 14.84
CA GLN A 210 14.32 -5.98 15.94
C GLN A 210 13.61 -4.77 16.57
N THR A 211 14.25 -3.60 16.54
CA THR A 211 13.75 -2.37 17.17
C THR A 211 13.53 -1.23 16.18
N LEU A 212 12.69 -0.27 16.56
CA LEU A 212 12.48 0.96 15.78
C LEU A 212 13.74 1.83 15.73
N GLU A 213 14.58 1.78 16.77
CA GLU A 213 15.85 2.52 16.82
C GLU A 213 16.84 2.03 15.77
N GLU A 214 16.99 0.70 15.63
CA GLU A 214 17.81 0.09 14.57
C GLU A 214 17.30 0.47 13.18
N LEU A 215 15.99 0.42 12.98
CA LEU A 215 15.38 0.84 11.71
C LEU A 215 15.72 2.29 11.40
N TYR A 216 15.57 3.20 12.36
CA TYR A 216 15.90 4.62 12.17
C TYR A 216 17.39 4.85 11.90
N LYS A 217 18.29 4.07 12.51
CA LYS A 217 19.73 4.11 12.19
C LYS A 217 19.98 3.76 10.72
N ILE A 218 19.29 2.77 10.15
CA ILE A 218 19.42 2.42 8.73
C ILE A 218 18.78 3.50 7.84
N LEU A 219 17.57 3.94 8.17
CA LEU A 219 16.82 4.90 7.34
C LEU A 219 17.50 6.27 7.27
N TYR A 220 18.20 6.67 8.33
CA TYR A 220 18.71 8.04 8.49
C TYR A 220 20.20 8.08 8.85
N LYS A 221 20.98 7.11 8.35
CA LYS A 221 22.40 6.78 8.62
C LYS A 221 23.31 7.92 9.17
N ASP A 222 23.11 9.20 8.82
CA ASP A 222 23.74 10.37 9.51
C ASP A 222 22.89 11.66 9.53
N LYS A 223 21.64 11.65 9.04
CA LYS A 223 20.85 12.88 8.78
C LYS A 223 19.86 13.23 9.91
N GLY A 224 19.80 12.40 10.94
CA GLY A 224 18.77 12.47 11.98
C GLY A 224 17.39 12.05 11.48
N VAL A 225 16.49 11.67 12.40
CA VAL A 225 15.12 11.28 12.05
C VAL A 225 14.38 12.53 11.53
N PRO A 226 13.79 12.48 10.31
CA PRO A 226 13.05 13.61 9.76
C PRO A 226 11.95 14.03 10.73
N LYS A 227 11.81 15.35 10.94
CA LYS A 227 10.84 15.89 11.90
C LYS A 227 9.43 15.35 11.68
N TYR A 228 9.00 15.09 10.43
CA TYR A 228 7.66 14.59 10.16
C TYR A 228 7.40 13.18 10.71
N ILE A 229 8.41 12.31 10.73
CA ILE A 229 8.26 10.95 11.30
C ILE A 229 8.06 11.03 12.81
N LEU A 230 8.64 12.05 13.45
CA LEU A 230 8.42 12.31 14.87
C LEU A 230 6.96 12.73 15.18
N HIS A 231 6.15 13.04 14.16
CA HIS A 231 4.72 13.38 14.36
C HIS A 231 3.83 12.14 14.29
N PHE A 232 4.34 11.02 13.79
CA PHE A 232 3.65 9.74 13.92
C PHE A 232 3.89 9.17 15.32
N PRO A 233 2.85 8.66 15.99
CA PRO A 233 3.03 7.85 17.19
C PRO A 233 4.01 6.71 16.90
N GLN A 234 5.11 6.64 17.65
CA GLN A 234 6.18 5.65 17.41
C GLN A 234 5.64 4.21 17.40
N GLN A 235 4.64 3.93 18.23
CA GLN A 235 3.96 2.64 18.26
C GLN A 235 3.32 2.30 16.90
N GLN A 236 2.66 3.25 16.25
CA GLN A 236 2.02 3.05 14.94
C GLN A 236 3.05 2.87 13.83
N VAL A 237 4.13 3.66 13.82
CA VAL A 237 5.26 3.45 12.89
C VAL A 237 5.84 2.06 13.04
N TYR A 238 6.00 1.59 14.29
CA TYR A 238 6.50 0.25 14.56
C TYR A 238 5.52 -0.84 14.11
N GLN A 239 4.20 -0.63 14.21
CA GLN A 239 3.23 -1.57 13.63
C GLN A 239 3.34 -1.61 12.10
N PHE A 240 3.43 -0.47 11.42
CA PHE A 240 3.65 -0.45 9.96
C PHE A 240 4.93 -1.16 9.57
N TYR A 241 6.02 -0.97 10.33
CA TYR A 241 7.27 -1.68 10.09
C TYR A 241 7.09 -3.21 10.19
N LYS A 242 6.35 -3.72 11.18
CA LYS A 242 6.04 -5.16 11.26
C LYS A 242 5.28 -5.65 10.04
N ILE A 243 4.30 -4.88 9.57
CA ILE A 243 3.56 -5.18 8.35
C ILE A 243 4.51 -5.28 7.15
N VAL A 244 5.36 -4.28 6.96
CA VAL A 244 6.39 -4.26 5.89
C VAL A 244 7.27 -5.50 5.97
N LYS A 245 7.78 -5.84 7.16
CA LYS A 245 8.63 -7.02 7.37
C LYS A 245 7.93 -8.32 6.97
N SER A 246 6.64 -8.47 7.31
CA SER A 246 5.85 -9.64 6.92
C SER A 246 5.59 -9.71 5.41
N CYS A 247 5.48 -8.56 4.72
CA CYS A 247 5.29 -8.52 3.27
C CYS A 247 6.58 -8.82 2.50
N LEU A 248 7.71 -8.31 2.98
CA LEU A 248 9.00 -8.33 2.28
C LEU A 248 9.85 -9.58 2.55
N ILE A 249 9.26 -10.63 3.16
CA ILE A 249 9.89 -11.95 3.26
C ILE A 249 10.26 -12.44 1.86
N GLN A 250 11.51 -12.85 1.68
CA GLN A 250 12.08 -13.15 0.37
C GLN A 250 11.54 -14.46 -0.23
N ASP A 251 11.33 -15.48 0.60
CA ASP A 251 10.70 -16.73 0.18
C ASP A 251 9.17 -16.60 0.20
N GLN A 252 8.52 -16.82 -0.94
CA GLN A 252 7.06 -16.80 -1.05
C GLN A 252 6.35 -17.82 -0.14
N ASN A 253 7.01 -18.95 0.16
CA ASN A 253 6.47 -20.01 1.01
C ASN A 253 6.47 -19.61 2.50
N GLU A 254 7.40 -18.74 2.89
CA GLU A 254 7.48 -18.17 4.24
C GLU A 254 6.63 -16.89 4.40
N ARG A 255 6.30 -16.21 3.29
CA ARG A 255 5.44 -15.02 3.23
C ARG A 255 3.98 -15.38 3.52
N ASN A 256 3.68 -15.80 4.74
CA ASN A 256 2.37 -16.36 5.10
C ASN A 256 1.22 -15.35 5.17
N ILE A 257 1.53 -14.06 5.30
CA ILE A 257 0.53 -13.00 5.40
C ILE A 257 -0.35 -12.91 4.12
N THR A 258 -1.64 -12.67 4.32
CA THR A 258 -2.64 -12.54 3.25
C THR A 258 -3.17 -11.10 3.16
N ALA A 259 -3.82 -10.74 2.04
CA ALA A 259 -4.38 -9.41 1.88
C ALA A 259 -5.46 -9.09 2.94
N GLN A 260 -6.28 -10.07 3.33
CA GLN A 260 -7.25 -9.90 4.41
C GLN A 260 -6.56 -9.60 5.76
N GLN A 261 -5.52 -10.35 6.12
CA GLN A 261 -4.80 -10.12 7.37
C GLN A 261 -4.11 -8.75 7.40
N LEU A 262 -3.59 -8.29 6.25
CA LEU A 262 -3.05 -6.94 6.11
C LEU A 262 -4.14 -5.89 6.31
N GLU A 263 -5.30 -6.06 5.68
CA GLU A 263 -6.46 -5.17 5.84
C GLU A 263 -6.89 -5.07 7.31
N ASP A 264 -6.98 -6.21 8.01
CA ASP A 264 -7.31 -6.25 9.44
C ASP A 264 -6.27 -5.50 10.29
N GLN A 265 -4.98 -5.67 10.00
CA GLN A 265 -3.90 -4.96 10.70
C GLN A 265 -3.91 -3.45 10.45
N ILE A 266 -4.20 -3.01 9.22
CA ILE A 266 -4.34 -1.58 8.90
C ILE A 266 -5.55 -0.98 9.62
N ASN A 267 -6.67 -1.70 9.69
CA ASN A 267 -7.85 -1.28 10.45
C ASN A 267 -7.53 -1.11 11.95
N LEU A 268 -6.77 -2.03 12.54
CA LEU A 268 -6.35 -1.93 13.95
C LEU A 268 -5.44 -0.71 14.18
N ILE A 269 -4.54 -0.41 13.25
CA ILE A 269 -3.70 0.80 13.32
C ILE A 269 -4.58 2.06 13.27
N GLN A 270 -5.57 2.09 12.35
CA GLN A 270 -6.50 3.22 12.21
C GLN A 270 -7.36 3.43 13.46
N GLN A 271 -7.77 2.35 14.14
CA GLN A 271 -8.56 2.41 15.39
C GLN A 271 -7.75 2.84 16.62
N SER A 272 -6.41 2.85 16.53
CA SER A 272 -5.53 3.29 17.63
C SER A 272 -5.29 4.81 17.67
N LEU A 273 -6.04 5.56 16.85
CA LEU A 273 -6.06 7.02 16.82
C LEU A 273 -7.09 7.56 17.80
#